data_AF-A0A6I9PDX2-F1
#
_entry.id   AF-A0A6I9PDX2-F1
#
_cell.length_a   1.000
_cell.length_b   1.000
_cell.length_c   1.000
_cell.angle_alpha   90.00
_cell.angle_beta   90.00
_cell.angle_gamma   90.00
#
_symmetry.space_group_name_H-M   'P 1'
#
loop_
_entity.id
_entity.type
_entity.pdbx_description
1 polymer ?
#
loop_
_entity_poly.entity_id
_entity_poly.type
_entity_poly.pdbx_seq_one_letter_code
_entity_poly.pdbx_strand_id
1 'polypeptide(L)'
;MADASSQGDYGVRINVLCPAFVDTPLLHSVEHEDNMGKFVKFKDDFKRNMSKFGVLQPSLIAEGMMRLIMDSSLQGAVMKITCSKGIHFHTYEPMSA
;
A
#
# COMPACT_ATOMS: atom_id res chain seq x y z
N MET A 1 6.33 -16.75 0.42
CA MET A 1 4.90 -17.07 0.23
C MET A 1 4.57 -17.18 -1.26
N ALA A 2 4.76 -16.12 -2.05
CA ALA A 2 4.55 -16.18 -3.50
C ALA A 2 5.37 -17.31 -4.16
N ASP A 3 6.68 -17.37 -3.92
CA ASP A 3 7.52 -18.43 -4.51
C ASP A 3 7.11 -19.84 -4.10
N ALA A 4 6.73 -20.02 -2.82
CA ALA A 4 6.23 -21.31 -2.32
C ALA A 4 4.93 -21.71 -3.02
N SER A 5 4.03 -20.76 -3.31
CA SER A 5 2.80 -21.03 -4.05
C SER A 5 3.09 -21.50 -5.48
N SER A 6 4.07 -20.87 -6.13
CA SER A 6 4.52 -21.24 -7.47
C SER A 6 5.23 -22.59 -7.50
N GLN A 7 6.11 -22.88 -6.53
CA GLN A 7 6.80 -24.18 -6.43
C GLN A 7 5.86 -25.34 -6.08
N GLY A 8 4.82 -25.07 -5.29
CA GLY A 8 3.82 -26.05 -4.90
C GLY A 8 2.70 -26.27 -5.93
N ASP A 9 2.70 -25.53 -7.04
CA ASP A 9 1.67 -25.57 -8.09
C ASP A 9 0.23 -25.45 -7.56
N TYR A 10 0.01 -24.56 -6.58
CA TYR A 10 -1.31 -24.41 -5.95
C TYR A 10 -2.32 -23.62 -6.78
N GLY A 11 -1.92 -23.05 -7.91
CA GLY A 11 -2.78 -22.18 -8.72
C GLY A 11 -3.16 -20.86 -8.03
N VAL A 12 -2.49 -20.48 -6.94
CA VAL A 12 -2.79 -19.26 -6.16
C VAL A 12 -1.71 -18.19 -6.40
N ARG A 13 -2.14 -16.99 -6.82
CA ARG A 13 -1.25 -15.83 -6.92
C ARG A 13 -1.25 -15.01 -5.64
N ILE A 14 -0.08 -14.55 -5.21
CA ILE A 14 0.11 -13.75 -4.00
C ILE A 14 0.84 -12.48 -4.37
N ASN A 15 0.19 -11.33 -4.16
CA ASN A 15 0.71 -9.99 -4.44
C ASN A 15 0.38 -9.05 -3.26
N VAL A 16 1.02 -7.89 -3.22
CA VAL A 16 0.82 -6.89 -2.17
C VAL A 16 0.45 -5.54 -2.77
N LEU A 17 -0.48 -4.84 -2.12
CA LEU A 17 -0.87 -3.46 -2.41
C LEU A 17 -0.48 -2.56 -1.23
N CYS A 18 0.39 -1.57 -1.48
CA CYS A 18 0.96 -0.66 -0.50
C CYS A 18 0.64 0.80 -0.85
N PRO A 19 -0.56 1.30 -0.49
CA PRO A 19 -0.90 2.69 -0.72
C PRO A 19 -0.19 3.65 0.24
N ALA A 20 -0.03 4.91 -0.19
CA ALA A 20 0.28 6.04 0.69
C ALA A 20 -0.97 6.45 1.51
N PHE A 21 -1.09 7.73 1.91
CA PHE A 21 -2.30 8.22 2.58
C PHE A 21 -3.53 8.05 1.67
N VAL A 22 -4.59 7.42 2.19
CA VAL A 22 -5.86 7.22 1.49
C VAL A 22 -7.00 7.78 2.33
N ASP A 23 -7.88 8.54 1.69
CA ASP A 23 -9.07 9.14 2.31
C ASP A 23 -10.02 8.04 2.80
N THR A 24 -9.87 7.66 4.06
CA THR A 24 -10.56 6.54 4.69
C THR A 24 -10.82 6.87 6.16
N PRO A 25 -11.80 6.21 6.81
CA PRO A 25 -11.99 6.35 8.25
C PRO A 25 -10.73 6.03 9.07
N LEU A 26 -9.87 5.13 8.59
CA LEU A 26 -8.58 4.83 9.24
C LEU A 26 -7.64 6.04 9.23
N LEU A 27 -7.54 6.77 8.11
CA LEU A 27 -6.72 7.96 8.04
C LEU A 27 -7.27 9.07 8.96
N HIS A 28 -8.59 9.25 8.99
CA HIS A 28 -9.24 10.24 9.86
C HIS A 28 -9.16 9.88 11.34
N SER A 29 -8.94 8.61 11.69
CA SER A 29 -8.89 8.16 13.08
C SER A 29 -7.72 8.76 13.87
N VAL A 30 -6.67 9.24 13.18
CA VAL A 30 -5.51 9.93 13.76
C VAL A 30 -5.87 11.28 14.41
N GLU A 31 -7.05 11.82 14.08
CA GLU A 31 -7.56 13.03 14.73
C GLU A 31 -8.00 12.77 16.17
N HIS A 32 -8.35 11.54 16.51
CA HIS A 32 -8.77 11.18 17.85
C HIS A 32 -7.56 10.78 18.68
N GLU A 33 -7.27 11.54 19.74
CA GLU A 33 -6.09 11.33 20.58
C GLU A 33 -6.06 9.93 21.22
N ASP A 34 -7.23 9.39 21.57
CA ASP A 34 -7.39 8.03 22.11
C ASP A 34 -6.86 6.95 21.16
N ASN A 35 -6.98 7.15 19.84
CA ASN A 35 -6.45 6.22 18.83
C ASN A 35 -4.92 6.33 18.69
N MET A 36 -4.34 7.48 19.03
CA MET A 36 -2.92 7.77 18.89
C MET A 36 -2.12 7.36 20.14
N GLY A 37 -2.75 7.35 21.31
CA GLY A 37 -2.11 7.01 22.58
C GLY A 37 -0.81 7.79 22.80
N LYS A 38 0.29 7.09 23.10
CA LYS A 38 1.61 7.71 23.31
C LYS A 38 2.19 8.45 22.09
N PHE A 39 1.60 8.26 20.91
CA PHE A 39 2.04 8.90 19.66
C PHE A 39 1.28 10.18 19.33
N VAL A 40 0.32 10.60 20.16
CA VAL A 40 -0.46 11.84 19.95
C VAL A 40 0.43 13.07 19.70
N LYS A 41 1.60 13.13 20.33
CA LYS A 41 2.61 14.19 20.14
C LYS A 41 3.12 14.35 18.70
N PHE A 42 2.92 13.36 17.83
CA PHE A 42 3.32 13.38 16.42
C PHE A 42 2.16 13.68 15.47
N LYS A 43 0.96 13.92 15.98
CA LYS A 43 -0.25 14.16 15.17
C LYS A 43 -0.08 15.31 14.18
N ASP A 44 0.50 16.43 14.60
CA ASP A 44 0.66 17.60 13.73
C ASP A 44 1.69 17.36 12.61
N ASP A 45 2.75 16.59 12.88
CA ASP A 45 3.72 16.20 11.85
C ASP A 45 3.09 15.22 10.86
N PHE A 46 2.24 14.30 11.34
CA PHE A 46 1.47 13.41 10.48
C PHE A 46 0.54 14.20 9.54
N LYS A 47 -0.21 15.18 10.08
CA LYS A 47 -1.04 16.11 9.28
C LYS A 47 -0.22 16.89 8.25
N ARG A 48 0.94 17.41 8.64
CA ARG A 48 1.83 18.14 7.75
C ARG A 48 2.30 17.25 6.59
N ASN A 49 2.58 15.97 6.86
CA ASN A 49 2.94 15.00 5.84
C ASN A 49 1.76 14.71 4.89
N MET A 50 0.53 14.60 5.40
CA MET A 50 -0.66 14.47 4.54
C MET A 50 -0.81 15.66 3.59
N SER A 51 -0.66 16.89 4.10
CA SER A 51 -0.73 18.10 3.25
C SER A 51 0.41 18.17 2.24
N LYS A 52 1.62 17.71 2.61
CA LYS A 52 2.80 17.74 1.73
C LYS A 52 2.75 16.68 0.62
N PHE A 53 2.36 15.45 0.95
CA PHE A 53 2.41 14.32 0.03
C PHE A 53 1.09 14.07 -0.70
N GLY A 54 0.00 14.67 -0.22
CA GLY A 54 -1.35 14.47 -0.75
C GLY A 54 -2.05 13.25 -0.15
N VAL A 55 -3.34 13.17 -0.40
CA VAL A 55 -4.22 12.07 0.03
C VAL A 55 -4.89 11.47 -1.22
N LEU A 56 -4.81 10.16 -1.34
CA LEU A 56 -5.38 9.40 -2.46
C LEU A 56 -6.86 9.11 -2.23
N GLN A 57 -7.61 9.00 -3.32
CA GLN A 57 -9.00 8.53 -3.28
C GLN A 57 -9.06 6.99 -3.31
N PRO A 58 -9.99 6.35 -2.56
CA PRO A 58 -10.15 4.90 -2.56
C PRO A 58 -10.36 4.28 -3.95
N SER A 59 -10.95 5.03 -4.89
CA SER A 59 -11.17 4.57 -6.27
C SER A 59 -9.87 4.19 -6.99
N LEU A 60 -8.78 4.94 -6.79
CA LEU A 60 -7.48 4.61 -7.37
C LEU A 60 -6.87 3.35 -6.75
N ILE A 61 -7.16 3.10 -5.48
CA ILE A 61 -6.73 1.88 -4.78
C ILE A 61 -7.48 0.67 -5.33
N ALA A 62 -8.79 0.82 -5.57
CA ALA A 62 -9.60 -0.20 -6.22
C ALA A 62 -9.08 -0.51 -7.63
N GLU A 63 -8.69 0.50 -8.40
CA GLU A 63 -8.08 0.28 -9.72
C GLU A 63 -6.80 -0.56 -9.63
N GLY A 64 -5.90 -0.24 -8.70
CA GLY A 64 -4.69 -1.04 -8.46
C GLY A 64 -5.01 -2.48 -8.06
N MET A 65 -5.99 -2.67 -7.18
CA MET A 65 -6.47 -4.01 -6.80
C MET A 65 -7.00 -4.79 -8.00
N MET A 66 -7.84 -4.16 -8.85
CA MET A 66 -8.38 -4.81 -10.05
C MET A 66 -7.27 -5.22 -11.01
N ARG A 67 -6.20 -4.43 -11.17
CA ARG A 67 -5.04 -4.82 -11.97
C ARG A 67 -4.35 -6.07 -11.40
N LEU A 68 -4.14 -6.16 -10.07
CA LEU A 68 -3.58 -7.36 -9.43
C LEU A 68 -4.43 -8.62 -9.66
N ILE A 69 -5.77 -8.46 -9.66
CA ILE A 69 -6.72 -9.55 -9.89
C ILE A 69 -6.71 -9.98 -11.36
N MET A 70 -6.81 -9.04 -12.29
CA MET A 70 -7.02 -9.32 -13.72
C MET A 70 -5.74 -9.71 -14.45
N ASP A 71 -4.59 -9.19 -14.04
CA ASP A 71 -3.31 -9.54 -14.66
C ASP A 71 -2.78 -10.85 -14.07
N SER A 72 -2.94 -11.93 -14.82
CA SER A 72 -2.49 -13.27 -14.43
C SER A 72 -0.97 -13.44 -14.44
N SER A 73 -0.22 -12.50 -15.03
CA SER A 73 1.25 -12.52 -15.03
C SER A 73 1.86 -12.08 -13.70
N LEU A 74 1.07 -11.44 -12.82
CA LEU A 74 1.57 -10.89 -11.57
C LEU A 74 1.61 -11.94 -10.45
N GLN A 75 2.81 -12.22 -9.97
CA GLN A 75 3.12 -13.06 -8.82
C GLN A 75 4.25 -12.44 -8.00
N GLY A 76 4.07 -12.37 -6.68
CA GLY A 76 5.05 -11.77 -5.77
C GLY A 76 5.19 -10.26 -5.95
N ALA A 77 4.30 -9.62 -6.71
CA ALA A 77 4.42 -8.22 -7.03
C ALA A 77 4.10 -7.33 -5.82
N VAL A 78 4.88 -6.27 -5.64
CA VAL A 78 4.64 -5.23 -4.63
C VAL A 78 4.21 -3.96 -5.33
N MET A 79 2.89 -3.76 -5.42
CA MET A 79 2.29 -2.57 -6.01
C MET A 79 2.25 -1.44 -4.98
N LYS A 80 2.80 -0.29 -5.33
CA LYS A 80 2.72 0.95 -4.56
C LYS A 80 1.82 1.95 -5.28
N ILE A 81 1.05 2.72 -4.51
CA ILE A 81 0.24 3.81 -5.04
C ILE A 81 0.56 5.07 -4.25
N THR A 82 1.11 6.08 -4.92
CA THR A 82 1.48 7.37 -4.32
C THR A 82 0.96 8.51 -5.18
N CYS A 83 0.72 9.69 -4.60
CA CYS A 83 0.28 10.85 -5.37
C CYS A 83 1.30 11.27 -6.44
N SER A 84 2.60 11.05 -6.19
CA SER A 84 3.69 11.44 -7.10
C SER A 84 3.90 10.51 -8.29
N LYS A 85 3.55 9.21 -8.18
CA LYS A 85 3.85 8.20 -9.22
C LYS A 85 2.63 7.41 -9.67
N GLY A 86 1.47 7.60 -9.03
CA GLY A 86 0.31 6.75 -9.25
C GLY A 86 0.62 5.28 -8.93
N ILE A 87 0.00 4.38 -9.70
CA ILE A 87 0.19 2.93 -9.59
C ILE A 87 1.54 2.54 -10.20
N HIS A 88 2.42 1.96 -9.40
CA HIS A 88 3.73 1.47 -9.84
C HIS A 88 4.16 0.27 -8.99
N PHE A 89 5.21 -0.44 -9.42
CA PHE A 89 5.73 -1.58 -8.66
C PHE A 89 7.06 -1.24 -7.98
N HIS A 90 7.30 -1.85 -6.82
CA HIS A 90 8.59 -1.81 -6.16
C HIS A 90 9.48 -2.93 -6.69
N THR A 91 10.75 -2.62 -6.95
CA THR A 91 11.79 -3.58 -7.29
C THR A 91 12.76 -3.64 -6.13
N TYR A 92 12.88 -4.81 -5.52
CA TYR A 92 13.94 -5.07 -4.55
C TYR A 92 15.22 -5.44 -5.31
N GLU A 93 16.35 -4.96 -4.82
CA GLU A 93 17.65 -5.50 -5.23
C GLU A 93 17.70 -6.99 -4.84
N PRO A 94 18.30 -7.86 -5.66
CA PRO A 94 18.52 -9.24 -5.26
C PRO A 94 19.31 -9.26 -3.96
N MET A 95 18.93 -10.11 -3.01
CA MET A 95 19.77 -10.35 -1.84
C MET A 95 21.12 -10.85 -2.33
N SER A 96 22.20 -10.14 -1.98
CA SER A 96 23.56 -10.57 -2.26
C SER A 96 23.74 -12.00 -1.78
N ALA A 97 24.18 -12.88 -2.69
CA ALA A 97 24.44 -14.29 -2.43
C ALA A 97 25.59 -14.50 -1.44
#